data_AF-A0A7S2EZ25-F1
#
_entry.id   AF-A0A7S2EZ25-F1
#
_cell.length_a   1.000
_cell.length_b   1.000
_cell.length_c   1.000
_cell.angle_alpha   90.00
_cell.angle_beta   90.00
_cell.angle_gamma   90.00
#
_symmetry.space_group_name_H-M   'P 1'
#
loop_
_entity.id
_entity.type
_entity.pdbx_description
1 polymer ?
#
loop_
_entity_poly.entity_id
_entity_poly.type
_entity_poly.pdbx_seq_one_letter_code
_entity_poly.pdbx_strand_id
1 'polypeptide(L)'
;PGRILGYTKEVRLRFEPPEDGSHRVHEAAIVFGATAAGMPAATWRGRHIVELGCGIGFAGILLAGLGGHVVLTDRPEVESVVMSSMAINAAVTRSPGSASFCPCDWSQPRASERARNALRT
;
A
#
# COMPACT_ATOMS: atom_id res chain seq x y z
N PRO A 1 -37.39 5.56 4.36
CA PRO A 1 -36.36 6.54 3.94
C PRO A 1 -34.95 5.94 4.09
N GLY A 2 -34.36 5.52 2.96
CA GLY A 2 -33.01 4.95 2.92
C GLY A 2 -31.98 6.03 3.25
N ARG A 3 -31.20 5.80 4.32
CA ARG A 3 -30.10 6.68 4.72
C ARG A 3 -28.94 6.41 3.76
N ILE A 4 -28.61 7.36 2.88
CA ILE A 4 -27.36 7.31 2.13
C ILE A 4 -26.23 7.54 3.14
N LEU A 5 -25.57 6.45 3.53
CA LEU A 5 -24.44 6.46 4.44
C LEU A 5 -23.14 6.65 3.65
N GLY A 6 -22.60 7.87 3.75
CA GLY A 6 -21.17 8.14 3.61
C GLY A 6 -20.67 8.39 2.19
N TYR A 7 -20.33 9.65 1.94
CA TYR A 7 -19.43 10.06 0.86
C TYR A 7 -18.09 9.30 0.99
N THR A 8 -17.68 8.59 -0.06
CA THR A 8 -16.31 8.09 -0.18
C THR A 8 -15.36 9.29 -0.19
N LYS A 9 -14.42 9.35 0.77
CA LYS A 9 -13.33 10.32 0.69
C LYS A 9 -12.58 10.05 -0.62
N GLU A 10 -12.47 11.08 -1.45
CA GLU A 10 -11.65 11.01 -2.67
C GLU A 10 -10.18 10.85 -2.22
N VAL A 11 -9.61 9.66 -2.36
CA VAL A 11 -8.20 9.41 -2.04
C VAL A 11 -7.38 9.91 -3.22
N ARG A 12 -6.61 10.97 -3.01
CA ARG A 12 -5.67 11.50 -4.00
C ARG A 12 -4.27 11.11 -3.59
N LEU A 13 -3.58 10.40 -4.49
CA LEU A 13 -2.21 9.99 -4.29
C LEU A 13 -1.30 10.71 -5.26
N ARG A 14 -0.08 11.00 -4.82
CA ARG A 14 1.00 11.49 -5.67
C ARG A 14 2.07 10.41 -5.78
N PHE A 15 2.45 10.09 -7.01
CA PHE A 15 3.57 9.21 -7.34
C PHE A 15 4.47 9.92 -8.33
N GLU A 16 5.74 10.01 -7.98
CA GLU A 16 6.76 10.57 -8.85
C GLU A 16 7.66 9.42 -9.29
N PRO A 17 7.80 9.18 -10.61
CA PRO A 17 8.78 8.22 -11.07
C PRO A 17 10.18 8.74 -10.71
N PRO A 18 11.12 7.86 -10.32
CA PRO A 18 12.52 8.24 -10.23
C PRO A 18 13.03 8.69 -11.60
N GLU A 19 14.01 9.60 -11.61
CA GLU A 19 14.52 10.24 -12.84
C GLU A 19 15.07 9.23 -13.86
N ASP A 20 15.53 8.08 -13.39
CA ASP A 20 16.05 6.99 -14.21
C ASP A 20 14.95 6.11 -14.85
N GLY A 21 13.67 6.38 -14.55
CA GLY A 21 12.52 5.61 -15.04
C GLY A 21 12.46 4.16 -14.55
N SER A 22 13.31 3.79 -13.58
CA SER A 22 13.43 2.42 -13.06
C SER A 22 12.13 1.89 -12.47
N HIS A 23 11.28 2.80 -11.99
CA HIS A 23 10.02 2.45 -11.35
C HIS A 23 8.85 3.30 -11.84
N ARG A 24 7.73 2.64 -12.14
CA ARG A 24 6.49 3.28 -12.61
C ARG A 24 5.28 2.61 -11.98
N VAL A 25 4.14 3.30 -11.97
CA VAL A 25 2.87 2.65 -11.69
C VAL A 25 2.52 1.77 -12.90
N HIS A 26 2.36 0.46 -12.68
CA HIS A 26 1.92 -0.45 -13.71
C HIS A 26 0.40 -0.31 -13.94
N GLU A 27 -0.06 -0.50 -15.18
CA GLU A 27 -1.49 -0.42 -15.54
C GLU A 27 -2.36 -1.35 -14.69
N ALA A 28 -1.86 -2.56 -14.39
CA ALA A 28 -2.55 -3.50 -13.52
C ALA A 28 -2.78 -2.93 -12.09
N ALA A 29 -1.81 -2.19 -11.55
CA ALA A 29 -1.96 -1.53 -10.26
C ALA A 29 -2.99 -0.39 -10.32
N ILE A 30 -3.06 0.35 -11.44
CA ILE A 30 -4.08 1.38 -11.67
C ILE A 30 -5.48 0.75 -11.73
N VAL A 31 -5.65 -0.31 -12.51
CA VAL A 31 -6.93 -1.03 -12.64
C VAL A 31 -7.37 -1.61 -11.31
N PHE A 32 -6.46 -2.25 -10.58
CA PHE A 32 -6.72 -2.73 -9.23
C PHE A 32 -7.12 -1.59 -8.30
N GLY A 33 -6.39 -0.47 -8.33
CA GLY A 33 -6.68 0.67 -7.48
C GLY A 33 -8.06 1.29 -7.75
N ALA A 34 -8.42 1.47 -9.02
CA ALA A 34 -9.75 1.93 -9.40
C ALA A 34 -10.85 0.96 -8.93
N THR A 35 -10.63 -0.34 -9.08
CA THR A 35 -11.55 -1.37 -8.60
C THR A 35 -11.69 -1.32 -7.09
N ALA A 36 -10.58 -1.26 -6.34
CA ALA A 36 -10.55 -1.23 -4.89
C ALA A 36 -11.23 0.03 -4.33
N ALA A 37 -11.03 1.20 -4.96
CA ALA A 37 -11.68 2.45 -4.58
C ALA A 37 -13.20 2.42 -4.82
N GLY A 38 -13.67 1.63 -5.79
CA GLY A 38 -15.10 1.40 -6.06
C GLY A 38 -15.78 0.38 -5.12
N MET A 39 -15.00 -0.36 -4.33
CA MET A 39 -15.55 -1.35 -3.39
C MET A 39 -16.10 -0.66 -2.11
N PRO A 40 -17.06 -1.30 -1.39
CA PRO A 40 -17.55 -0.77 -0.12
C PRO A 40 -16.40 -0.52 0.87
N ALA A 41 -16.42 0.60 1.58
CA ALA A 41 -15.35 0.98 2.52
C ALA A 41 -15.04 -0.09 3.58
N ALA A 42 -16.04 -0.88 3.98
CA ALA A 42 -15.90 -1.99 4.94
C ALA A 42 -15.02 -3.16 4.42
N THR A 43 -14.73 -3.18 3.12
CA THR A 43 -13.82 -4.16 2.50
C THR A 43 -12.39 -3.99 3.01
N TRP A 44 -11.94 -2.74 3.15
CA TRP A 44 -10.55 -2.40 3.47
C TRP A 44 -10.38 -1.87 4.88
N ARG A 45 -11.34 -1.08 5.38
CA ARG A 45 -11.22 -0.37 6.65
C ARG A 45 -10.97 -1.34 7.81
N GLY A 46 -9.86 -1.12 8.53
CA GLY A 46 -9.46 -1.92 9.70
C GLY A 46 -8.91 -3.31 9.36
N ARG A 47 -8.72 -3.65 8.08
CA ARG A 47 -8.13 -4.94 7.68
C ARG A 47 -6.61 -4.88 7.70
N HIS A 48 -5.98 -5.98 8.09
CA HIS A 48 -4.54 -6.18 7.90
C HIS A 48 -4.30 -6.73 6.50
N ILE A 49 -3.45 -6.07 5.73
CA ILE A 49 -3.22 -6.34 4.32
C ILE A 49 -1.71 -6.46 4.09
N VAL A 50 -1.31 -7.48 3.34
CA VAL A 50 0.05 -7.62 2.82
C VAL A 50 0.00 -7.47 1.31
N GLU A 51 0.80 -6.56 0.77
CA GLU A 51 0.99 -6.41 -0.68
C GLU A 51 2.33 -7.05 -1.08
N LEU A 52 2.30 -7.95 -2.06
CA LEU A 52 3.48 -8.62 -2.60
C LEU A 52 3.90 -7.97 -3.92
N GLY A 53 5.16 -7.57 -4.04
CA GLY A 53 5.67 -6.91 -5.25
C GLY A 53 5.09 -5.51 -5.42
N CYS A 54 5.20 -4.67 -4.39
CA CYS A 54 4.56 -3.37 -4.36
C CYS A 54 5.15 -2.35 -5.35
N GLY A 55 6.35 -2.58 -5.89
CA GLY A 55 7.05 -1.62 -6.74
C GLY A 55 7.21 -0.29 -6.03
N ILE A 56 6.57 0.78 -6.52
CA ILE A 56 6.58 2.11 -5.87
C ILE A 56 5.51 2.28 -4.78
N GLY A 57 4.69 1.26 -4.53
CA GLY A 57 3.69 1.24 -3.45
C GLY A 57 2.33 1.82 -3.81
N PHE A 58 1.97 1.92 -5.09
CA PHE A 58 0.69 2.52 -5.54
C PHE A 58 -0.53 1.90 -4.87
N ALA A 59 -0.71 0.59 -5.04
CA ALA A 59 -1.92 -0.08 -4.58
C ALA A 59 -1.94 -0.18 -3.04
N GLY A 60 -0.83 -0.53 -2.38
CA GLY A 60 -0.78 -0.56 -0.93
C GLY A 60 -1.04 0.78 -0.26
N ILE A 61 -0.47 1.89 -0.76
CA ILE A 61 -0.73 3.23 -0.22
C ILE A 61 -2.19 3.62 -0.43
N LEU A 62 -2.80 3.26 -1.56
CA LEU A 62 -4.22 3.47 -1.79
C LEU A 62 -5.08 2.72 -0.76
N LEU A 63 -4.81 1.43 -0.55
CA LEU A 63 -5.54 0.61 0.41
C LEU A 63 -5.38 1.16 1.84
N ALA A 64 -4.22 1.71 2.19
CA ALA A 64 -4.01 2.41 3.45
C ALA A 64 -4.86 3.69 3.54
N GLY A 65 -4.94 4.47 2.45
CA GLY A 65 -5.83 5.63 2.34
C GLY A 65 -7.33 5.29 2.46
N LEU A 66 -7.71 4.08 2.02
CA LEU A 66 -9.05 3.52 2.20
C LEU A 66 -9.29 2.96 3.61
N GLY A 67 -8.28 3.04 4.49
CA GLY A 67 -8.37 2.66 5.89
C GLY A 67 -7.84 1.28 6.25
N GLY A 68 -7.14 0.60 5.34
CA GLY A 68 -6.43 -0.64 5.63
C GLY A 68 -5.13 -0.42 6.41
N HIS A 69 -4.66 -1.47 7.08
CA HIS A 69 -3.35 -1.54 7.73
C HIS A 69 -2.42 -2.37 6.86
N VAL A 70 -1.64 -1.69 6.03
CA VAL A 70 -0.91 -2.29 4.92
C VAL A 70 0.56 -2.46 5.25
N VAL A 71 1.06 -3.67 5.02
CA VAL A 71 2.50 -3.95 4.91
C VAL A 71 2.82 -4.13 3.42
N LEU A 72 3.52 -3.16 2.86
CA LEU A 72 4.04 -3.20 1.51
C LEU A 72 5.32 -4.03 1.49
N THR A 73 5.45 -4.95 0.54
CA THR A 73 6.63 -5.80 0.42
C THR A 73 7.12 -5.89 -1.01
N ASP A 74 8.44 -5.84 -1.16
CA ASP A 74 9.17 -6.03 -2.41
C ASP A 74 10.65 -6.26 -2.04
N ARG A 75 11.52 -6.42 -3.04
CA ARG A 75 12.96 -6.56 -2.85
C ARG A 75 13.55 -5.28 -2.22
N PRO A 76 14.68 -5.37 -1.49
CA PRO A 76 15.23 -4.23 -0.75
C PRO A 76 15.60 -3.02 -1.63
N GLU A 77 15.86 -3.22 -2.92
CA GLU A 77 16.29 -2.14 -3.82
C GLU A 77 15.23 -1.04 -4.00
N VAL A 78 13.94 -1.35 -3.81
CA VAL A 78 12.87 -0.35 -3.96
C VAL A 78 12.54 0.40 -2.69
N GLU A 79 13.19 0.08 -1.56
CA GLU A 79 12.86 0.62 -0.24
C GLU A 79 12.82 2.15 -0.23
N SER A 80 13.85 2.80 -0.78
CA SER A 80 13.93 4.27 -0.85
C SER A 80 12.73 4.89 -1.56
N VAL A 81 12.33 4.32 -2.70
CA VAL A 81 11.23 4.83 -3.53
C VAL A 81 9.87 4.62 -2.86
N VAL A 82 9.65 3.45 -2.25
CA VAL A 82 8.43 3.16 -1.49
C VAL A 82 8.31 4.08 -0.28
N MET A 83 9.40 4.25 0.46
CA MET A 83 9.42 5.12 1.64
C MET A 83 9.15 6.58 1.29
N SER A 84 9.71 7.08 0.18
CA SER A 84 9.40 8.41 -0.36
C SER A 84 7.92 8.55 -0.73
N SER A 85 7.37 7.56 -1.44
CA SER A 85 5.95 7.52 -1.80
C SER A 85 5.05 7.51 -0.57
N MET A 86 5.40 6.74 0.46
CA MET A 86 4.67 6.73 1.73
C MET A 86 4.75 8.07 2.46
N ALA A 87 5.91 8.74 2.46
CA ALA A 87 6.11 10.02 3.13
C ALA A 87 5.24 11.13 2.52
N ILE A 88 5.22 11.23 1.19
CA ILE A 88 4.39 12.20 0.46
C ILE A 88 2.90 11.96 0.71
N ASN A 89 2.49 10.70 0.86
CA ASN A 89 1.09 10.30 1.08
C ASN A 89 0.74 10.09 2.57
N ALA A 90 1.60 10.47 3.51
CA ALA A 90 1.40 10.20 4.93
C ALA A 90 0.12 10.85 5.50
N ALA A 91 -0.28 12.02 4.98
CA ALA A 91 -1.50 12.71 5.41
C ALA A 91 -2.77 11.90 5.12
N VAL A 92 -2.79 11.12 4.03
CA VAL A 92 -3.96 10.32 3.64
C VAL A 92 -3.95 8.92 4.25
N THR A 93 -2.78 8.40 4.66
CA THR A 93 -2.64 7.04 5.21
C THR A 93 -2.62 6.94 6.73
N ARG A 94 -2.52 8.05 7.49
CA ARG A 94 -2.33 8.02 8.96
C ARG A 94 -3.58 7.73 9.81
N SER A 95 -4.79 7.89 9.27
CA SER A 95 -6.02 7.54 10.00
C SER A 95 -7.23 7.46 9.06
N PRO A 96 -8.00 6.35 9.05
CA PRO A 96 -7.95 5.22 9.98
C PRO A 96 -6.99 4.09 9.59
N GLY A 97 -6.25 4.23 8.49
CA GLY A 97 -5.33 3.20 7.99
C GLY A 97 -3.90 3.36 8.51
N SER A 98 -3.01 2.55 7.96
CA SER A 98 -1.56 2.69 8.09
C SER A 98 -0.83 2.02 6.93
N ALA A 99 0.37 2.50 6.62
CA ALA A 99 1.27 1.90 5.66
C ALA A 99 2.65 1.69 6.31
N SER A 100 3.27 0.55 6.06
CA SER A 100 4.66 0.27 6.43
C SER A 100 5.33 -0.58 5.34
N PHE A 101 6.64 -0.47 5.19
CA PHE A 101 7.40 -1.30 4.26
C PHE A 101 8.13 -2.43 5.01
N CYS A 102 8.27 -3.57 4.35
CA CYS A 102 9.10 -4.69 4.79
C CYS A 102 9.74 -5.36 3.57
N PRO A 103 11.09 -5.39 3.47
CA PRO A 103 11.77 -6.14 2.43
C PRO A 103 11.34 -7.62 2.42
N CYS A 104 11.05 -8.14 1.24
CA CYS A 104 10.67 -9.52 0.97
C CYS A 104 11.16 -9.95 -0.41
N ASP A 105 12.21 -10.76 -0.44
CA ASP A 105 12.64 -11.46 -1.64
C ASP A 105 11.88 -12.80 -1.74
N TRP A 106 11.13 -12.99 -2.83
CA TRP A 106 10.37 -14.21 -3.06
C TRP A 106 11.25 -15.45 -3.25
N SER A 107 12.52 -15.29 -3.64
CA SER A 107 13.48 -16.39 -3.71
C SER A 107 13.92 -16.86 -2.32
N GLN A 108 13.79 -15.98 -1.31
CA GLN A 108 14.16 -16.23 0.08
C GLN A 108 13.11 -15.66 1.05
N PRO A 109 11.84 -16.12 1.00
CA PRO A 109 10.73 -15.46 1.71
C PRO A 109 10.85 -15.54 3.24
N ARG A 110 11.69 -16.45 3.75
CA ARG A 110 11.98 -16.64 5.17
C ARG A 110 13.21 -15.86 5.63
N ALA A 111 13.95 -15.19 4.75
CA ALA A 111 15.14 -14.42 5.11
C ALA A 111 14.77 -13.06 5.74
N SER A 112 13.55 -12.56 5.52
CA SER A 112 13.05 -11.33 6.14
C SER A 112 13.21 -11.41 7.66
N GLU A 113 14.06 -10.53 8.21
CA GLU A 113 14.33 -10.48 9.65
C GLU A 113 13.07 -10.16 10.44
N ARG A 114 12.23 -9.25 9.92
CA ARG A 114 10.95 -8.89 10.53
C ARG A 114 9.97 -10.07 10.56
N ALA A 115 9.88 -10.83 9.46
CA ALA A 115 9.07 -12.04 9.41
C ALA A 115 9.59 -13.13 10.35
N ARG A 116 10.92 -13.32 10.42
CA ARG A 116 11.55 -14.27 11.35
C ARG A 116 11.29 -13.90 12.80
N ASN A 117 11.38 -12.62 13.16
CA ASN A 117 11.14 -12.15 14.52
C ASN A 117 9.67 -12.31 14.93
N ALA A 118 8.73 -12.10 14.00
CA ALA A 118 7.29 -12.30 14.24
C ALA A 118 6.89 -13.77 14.41
N LEU A 119 7.65 -14.73 13.88
CA LEU A 119 7.40 -16.17 14.02
C LEU A 119 8.02 -16.79 15.29
N ARG A 120 8.80 -16.01 16.05
CA ARG A 120 9.47 -16.46 17.28
C ARG A 120 8.69 -16.16 18.56
N THR A 121 7.58 -15.44 18.45
CA THR A 121 6.60 -15.14 19.52
C THR A 121 5.44 -16.10 19.49
#